data_AF-A0A822CNA8-F1
#
_entry.id   AF-A0A822CNA8-F1
#
_cell.length_a   1.000
_cell.length_b   1.000
_cell.length_c   1.000
_cell.angle_alpha   90.00
_cell.angle_beta   90.00
_cell.angle_gamma   90.00
#
_symmetry.space_group_name_H-M   'P 1'
#
loop_
_entity.id
_entity.type
_entity.pdbx_description
1 polymer ?
#
loop_
_entity_poly.entity_id
_entity_poly.type
_entity_poly.pdbx_seq_one_letter_code
_entity_poly.pdbx_strand_id
1 'polypeptide(L)'
;YLGKLYNEGVNLNIMSNYAPVQYPVPVNVPFISSLIASQWDHSQQWKIPTFEMFTQSLGSTQQAKHEIDLNDGSEYSSIIGHQIDGRCLFPATGYLVLVWKTYAKLHNYEDYRQMSVLFEQVQIHRATICSLTNKIIFYVNILPTNGTFEIIENNTIIVTGRISLSEQLKMQKFHKQIKFDDTNKNLQTNEIYRDFNLRGYEYSGLFRGINQINIDGTYGELKWNNDWISYIDTMLQVHLITSQGLQLPTRIDSLRIDPKFHLESISSLTSTCSVYVDYWNSLCFSGGIELFGLHCTGTSKKNKQQNTILESYLFVPFDNENIINELETCLYLILENNLTTTLSLCQIGNEKLSEEIFNFYSQQPSIKSLEYTLVTSLSIDEINKKINLVENLSSTTTTTIDLVIVNKTETNTYDWEKLFSICKSNGFILFSSDINIPTKQLQTNNFIQIVTRKNYQLWKKLSNENFKDTIVNIDEKNFQWIDQIKTLLSNSSSQRIWLLSNQIDNGIIGFFNCLRREPGGQLLRCIHIQDSEYVLNENVLKTLTTRDLAVNVYQNGVWGSYIHRHLRTSNDSTWIETDNAHVNVLNRGDLSSLTWLQSPIITTT
;
A
#
# COMPACT_ATOMS: atom_id res chain seq x y z
N TYR A 1 37.66 -45.60 13.06
CA TYR A 1 38.15 -44.35 13.67
C TYR A 1 38.77 -43.43 12.62
N LEU A 2 39.73 -43.91 11.81
CA LEU A 2 40.40 -43.11 10.76
C LEU A 2 39.47 -42.43 9.73
N GLY A 3 38.44 -43.13 9.22
CA GLY A 3 37.49 -42.52 8.28
C GLY A 3 36.70 -41.34 8.86
N LYS A 4 36.46 -41.33 10.18
CA LYS A 4 35.81 -40.19 10.83
C LYS A 4 36.74 -38.97 10.83
N LEU A 5 38.03 -39.15 11.14
CA LEU A 5 39.03 -38.08 11.11
C LEU A 5 39.20 -37.47 9.70
N TYR A 6 39.13 -38.27 8.63
CA TYR A 6 39.16 -37.76 7.26
C TYR A 6 37.91 -36.91 6.93
N ASN A 7 36.72 -37.37 7.34
CA ASN A 7 35.49 -36.60 7.16
C ASN A 7 35.50 -35.27 7.94
N GLU A 8 36.22 -35.20 9.06
CA GLU A 8 36.47 -33.96 9.81
C GLU A 8 37.59 -33.08 9.18
N GLY A 9 38.12 -33.46 8.01
CA GLY A 9 39.10 -32.67 7.25
C GLY A 9 40.57 -32.92 7.59
N VAL A 10 40.90 -33.94 8.40
CA VAL A 10 42.29 -34.29 8.73
C VAL A 10 42.93 -35.05 7.57
N ASN A 11 44.05 -34.53 7.04
CA ASN A 11 44.81 -35.18 5.97
C ASN A 11 45.59 -36.39 6.51
N LEU A 12 45.06 -37.60 6.28
CA LEU A 12 45.64 -38.86 6.74
C LEU A 12 46.25 -39.63 5.56
N ASN A 13 47.55 -39.93 5.63
CA ASN A 13 48.17 -40.85 4.68
C ASN A 13 48.01 -42.30 5.16
N ILE A 14 46.91 -42.94 4.75
CA ILE A 14 46.57 -44.31 5.16
C ILE A 14 47.46 -45.35 4.45
N MET A 15 48.05 -45.00 3.30
CA MET A 15 48.81 -45.92 2.45
C MET A 15 50.13 -46.37 3.07
N SER A 16 50.67 -45.64 4.07
CA SER A 16 51.90 -46.03 4.79
C SER A 16 51.75 -47.28 5.65
N ASN A 17 50.51 -47.67 5.99
CA ASN A 17 50.22 -48.80 6.87
C ASN A 17 50.06 -50.12 6.12
N TYR A 18 50.16 -50.09 4.79
CA TYR A 18 49.99 -51.25 3.92
C TYR A 18 51.24 -51.47 3.07
N ALA A 19 51.39 -52.69 2.55
CA ALA A 19 52.47 -52.99 1.61
C ALA A 19 52.39 -52.07 0.37
N PRO A 20 53.53 -51.62 -0.17
CA PRO A 20 53.55 -50.68 -1.28
C PRO A 20 52.91 -51.30 -2.53
N VAL A 21 52.03 -50.52 -3.17
CA VAL A 21 51.37 -50.92 -4.42
C VAL A 21 52.40 -50.89 -5.56
N GLN A 22 52.40 -51.93 -6.40
CA GLN A 22 53.25 -51.96 -7.60
C GLN A 22 52.57 -51.19 -8.73
N TYR A 23 53.28 -50.18 -9.25
CA TYR A 23 52.87 -49.40 -10.41
C TYR A 23 53.71 -49.79 -11.64
N PRO A 24 53.14 -49.74 -12.86
CA PRO A 24 51.79 -49.31 -13.21
C PRO A 24 50.70 -50.31 -12.78
N VAL A 25 49.49 -49.80 -12.52
CA VAL A 25 48.36 -50.65 -12.13
C VAL A 25 47.96 -51.60 -13.28
N PRO A 26 47.38 -52.78 -12.97
CA PRO A 26 46.90 -53.71 -13.99
C PRO A 26 45.85 -53.10 -14.93
N VAL A 27 45.78 -53.59 -16.17
CA VAL A 27 44.86 -53.09 -17.22
C VAL A 27 43.38 -53.23 -16.82
N ASN A 28 43.05 -54.16 -15.92
CA ASN A 28 41.68 -54.39 -15.46
C ASN A 28 41.24 -53.48 -14.30
N VAL A 29 42.05 -52.49 -13.91
CA VAL A 29 41.65 -51.53 -12.88
C VAL A 29 40.61 -50.55 -13.43
N PRO A 30 39.45 -50.37 -12.77
CA PRO A 30 38.40 -49.48 -13.25
C PRO A 30 38.84 -48.02 -13.39
N PHE A 31 38.29 -47.32 -14.37
CA PHE A 31 38.48 -45.88 -14.52
C PHE A 31 37.80 -45.11 -13.38
N ILE A 32 38.49 -44.12 -12.82
CA ILE A 32 37.98 -43.27 -11.73
C ILE A 32 37.09 -42.12 -12.27
N SER A 33 37.26 -41.74 -13.54
CA SER A 33 36.61 -40.55 -14.12
C SER A 33 35.07 -40.58 -14.06
N SER A 34 34.45 -41.75 -14.27
CA SER A 34 32.99 -41.90 -14.23
C SER A 34 32.41 -41.67 -12.83
N LEU A 35 33.13 -42.11 -11.79
CA LEU A 35 32.72 -41.92 -10.40
C LEU A 35 32.77 -40.45 -9.99
N ILE A 36 33.75 -39.71 -10.51
CA ILE A 36 33.89 -38.28 -10.26
C ILE A 36 32.79 -37.50 -11.01
N ALA A 37 32.53 -37.82 -12.28
CA ALA A 37 31.54 -37.13 -13.11
C ALA A 37 30.14 -37.10 -12.48
N SER A 38 29.72 -38.17 -11.80
CA SER A 38 28.42 -38.22 -11.11
C SER A 38 28.35 -37.42 -9.80
N GLN A 39 29.49 -36.98 -9.27
CA GLN A 39 29.58 -36.27 -7.97
C GLN A 39 29.74 -34.75 -8.15
N TRP A 40 30.01 -34.27 -9.37
CA TRP A 40 30.01 -32.83 -9.65
C TRP A 40 28.58 -32.29 -9.61
N ASP A 41 28.41 -31.14 -8.98
CA ASP A 41 27.15 -30.40 -9.00
C ASP A 41 27.00 -29.68 -10.35
N HIS A 42 26.15 -30.24 -11.21
CA HIS A 42 25.79 -29.68 -12.52
C HIS A 42 24.48 -28.89 -12.49
N SER A 43 23.97 -28.49 -11.31
CA SER A 43 22.74 -27.70 -11.18
C SER A 43 22.84 -26.33 -11.88
N GLN A 44 24.03 -25.73 -11.90
CA GLN A 44 24.28 -24.46 -12.58
C GLN A 44 24.50 -24.66 -14.09
N GLN A 45 23.60 -24.11 -14.90
CA GLN A 45 23.72 -24.12 -16.36
C GLN A 45 24.54 -22.93 -16.87
N TRP A 46 25.39 -23.19 -17.86
CA TRP A 46 26.21 -22.17 -18.51
C TRP A 46 25.65 -21.84 -19.89
N LYS A 47 25.86 -20.61 -20.36
CA LYS A 47 25.35 -20.15 -21.65
C LYS A 47 26.09 -20.87 -22.78
N ILE A 48 25.38 -21.75 -23.49
CA ILE A 48 25.90 -22.44 -24.68
C ILE A 48 25.63 -21.55 -25.89
N PRO A 49 26.64 -21.20 -26.72
CA PRO A 49 26.44 -20.44 -27.94
C PRO A 49 25.42 -21.12 -28.87
N THR A 50 24.40 -20.39 -29.31
CA THR A 50 23.39 -20.92 -30.25
C THR A 50 23.80 -20.68 -31.70
N PHE A 51 23.28 -21.48 -32.63
CA PHE A 51 23.56 -21.37 -34.07
C PHE A 51 23.31 -19.94 -34.60
N GLU A 52 22.26 -19.28 -34.12
CA GLU A 52 21.91 -17.90 -34.47
C GLU A 52 23.01 -16.88 -34.14
N MET A 53 23.81 -17.13 -33.10
CA MET A 53 24.94 -16.27 -32.72
C MET A 53 26.08 -16.34 -33.75
N PHE A 54 26.17 -17.40 -34.55
CA PHE A 54 27.19 -17.55 -35.59
C PHE A 54 26.72 -17.00 -36.95
N THR A 55 25.41 -17.01 -37.23
CA THR A 55 24.84 -16.59 -38.52
C THR A 55 24.61 -15.09 -38.68
N GLN A 56 24.69 -14.29 -37.60
CA GLN A 56 24.58 -12.82 -37.67
C GLN A 56 25.72 -12.16 -38.49
N SER A 57 26.76 -12.90 -38.85
CA SER A 57 27.89 -12.41 -39.66
C SER A 57 27.61 -12.35 -41.18
N LEU A 58 26.52 -12.94 -41.67
CA LEU A 58 26.30 -13.16 -43.12
C LEU A 58 25.17 -12.33 -43.75
N GLY A 59 24.44 -11.49 -43.00
CA GLY A 59 23.38 -10.65 -43.57
C GLY A 59 22.87 -9.56 -42.64
N SER A 60 23.04 -8.31 -43.07
CA SER A 60 22.65 -7.04 -42.41
C SER A 60 23.54 -6.57 -41.25
N THR A 61 24.65 -5.91 -41.59
CA THR A 61 25.40 -5.05 -40.66
C THR A 61 24.57 -3.87 -40.12
N GLN A 62 23.37 -3.62 -40.65
CA GLN A 62 22.56 -2.41 -40.39
C GLN A 62 21.55 -2.57 -39.24
N GLN A 63 21.25 -3.79 -38.82
CA GLN A 63 20.29 -4.08 -37.75
C GLN A 63 20.99 -4.77 -36.58
N ALA A 64 20.86 -4.20 -35.38
CA ALA A 64 21.43 -4.76 -34.16
C ALA A 64 20.34 -5.14 -33.16
N LYS A 65 20.42 -6.38 -32.65
CA LYS A 65 19.51 -6.92 -31.65
C LYS A 65 20.03 -6.64 -30.24
N HIS A 66 19.19 -6.05 -29.40
CA HIS A 66 19.45 -5.80 -27.98
C HIS A 66 18.43 -6.52 -27.11
N GLU A 67 18.90 -7.42 -26.25
CA GLU A 67 18.07 -8.12 -25.27
C GLU A 67 18.22 -7.42 -23.91
N ILE A 68 17.11 -6.89 -23.39
CA ILE A 68 17.02 -6.20 -22.11
C ILE A 68 16.48 -7.20 -21.08
N ASP A 69 17.33 -7.53 -20.13
CA ASP A 69 17.03 -8.35 -18.96
C ASP A 69 17.14 -7.46 -17.73
N LEU A 70 16.17 -7.52 -16.82
CA LEU A 70 16.15 -6.72 -15.60
C LEU A 70 16.61 -7.49 -14.37
N ASN A 71 16.91 -8.79 -14.48
CA ASN A 71 17.32 -9.59 -13.33
C ASN A 71 18.66 -9.10 -12.73
N ASP A 72 18.86 -9.37 -11.44
CA ASP A 72 20.07 -8.98 -10.71
C ASP A 72 21.34 -9.52 -11.40
N GLY A 73 22.33 -8.64 -11.56
CA GLY A 73 23.59 -8.94 -12.27
C GLY A 73 23.57 -8.65 -13.78
N SER A 74 22.43 -8.29 -14.35
CA SER A 74 22.35 -7.78 -15.73
C SER A 74 22.81 -6.32 -15.85
N GLU A 75 23.26 -5.92 -17.05
CA GLU A 75 23.64 -4.54 -17.39
C GLU A 75 22.49 -3.55 -17.18
N TYR A 76 21.24 -4.00 -17.35
CA TYR A 76 20.05 -3.15 -17.32
C TYR A 76 19.23 -3.29 -16.02
N SER A 77 19.75 -3.98 -15.00
CA SER A 77 19.08 -4.15 -13.69
C SER A 77 18.67 -2.83 -13.06
N SER A 78 19.46 -1.76 -13.26
CA SER A 78 19.16 -0.43 -12.73
C SER A 78 17.84 0.17 -13.26
N ILE A 79 17.36 -0.27 -14.44
CA ILE A 79 16.14 0.24 -15.08
C ILE A 79 14.88 -0.01 -14.22
N ILE A 80 14.92 -1.00 -13.32
CA ILE A 80 13.86 -1.21 -12.32
C ILE A 80 13.57 0.06 -11.52
N GLY A 81 14.57 0.92 -11.35
CA GLY A 81 14.45 2.19 -10.64
C GLY A 81 13.65 3.27 -11.38
N HIS A 82 13.38 3.11 -12.68
CA HIS A 82 12.61 4.04 -13.49
C HIS A 82 11.12 3.67 -13.48
N GLN A 83 10.48 3.82 -12.31
CA GLN A 83 9.06 3.56 -12.13
C GLN A 83 8.22 4.82 -12.28
N ILE A 84 7.16 4.73 -13.08
CA ILE A 84 6.22 5.81 -13.35
C ILE A 84 4.80 5.25 -13.25
N ASP A 85 4.00 5.82 -12.36
CA ASP A 85 2.61 5.44 -12.07
C ASP A 85 2.44 3.93 -11.78
N GLY A 86 3.34 3.36 -10.95
CA GLY A 86 3.36 1.95 -10.59
C GLY A 86 3.82 0.99 -11.69
N ARG A 87 4.40 1.49 -12.78
CA ARG A 87 4.93 0.68 -13.89
C ARG A 87 6.41 0.98 -14.10
N CYS A 88 7.22 -0.05 -14.28
CA CYS A 88 8.60 0.12 -14.76
C CYS A 88 8.54 0.44 -16.26
N LEU A 89 8.94 1.65 -16.65
CA LEU A 89 9.00 2.05 -18.05
C LEU A 89 10.46 2.06 -18.51
N PHE A 90 10.72 1.61 -19.74
CA PHE A 90 12.05 1.76 -20.31
C PHE A 90 12.33 3.26 -20.54
N PRO A 91 13.41 3.82 -19.98
CA PRO A 91 13.69 5.26 -20.07
C PRO A 91 13.90 5.71 -21.52
N ALA A 92 13.47 6.93 -21.83
CA ALA A 92 13.74 7.56 -23.13
C ALA A 92 15.24 7.57 -23.46
N THR A 93 16.06 7.79 -22.44
CA THR A 93 17.52 7.82 -22.54
C THR A 93 18.13 6.44 -22.79
N GLY A 94 17.45 5.38 -22.36
CA GLY A 94 17.84 4.01 -22.66
C GLY A 94 17.88 3.76 -24.16
N TYR A 95 16.85 4.23 -24.89
CA TYR A 95 16.79 4.11 -26.35
C TYR A 95 17.98 4.79 -27.04
N LEU A 96 18.32 5.99 -26.59
CA LEU A 96 19.44 6.76 -27.13
C LEU A 96 20.76 6.04 -26.92
N VAL A 97 20.97 5.45 -25.73
CA VAL A 97 22.18 4.67 -25.44
C VAL A 97 22.23 3.38 -26.28
N LEU A 98 21.10 2.71 -26.56
CA LEU A 98 21.09 1.57 -27.48
C LEU A 98 21.51 1.99 -28.90
N VAL A 99 20.99 3.10 -29.40
CA VAL A 99 21.38 3.65 -30.71
C VAL A 99 22.84 4.05 -30.72
N TRP A 100 23.34 4.66 -29.63
CA TRP A 100 24.75 5.02 -29.51
C TRP A 100 25.67 3.79 -29.54
N LYS A 101 25.32 2.73 -28.80
CA LYS A 101 26.06 1.45 -28.80
C LYS A 101 26.13 0.83 -30.19
N THR A 102 25.04 0.88 -30.95
CA THR A 102 24.98 0.30 -32.31
C THR A 102 25.74 1.14 -33.31
N TYR A 103 25.61 2.46 -33.24
CA TYR A 103 26.34 3.39 -34.08
C TYR A 103 27.86 3.30 -33.86
N ALA A 104 28.30 3.16 -32.60
CA ALA A 104 29.70 2.92 -32.26
C ALA A 104 30.24 1.64 -32.93
N LYS A 105 29.48 0.53 -32.87
CA LYS A 105 29.84 -0.72 -33.55
C LYS A 105 29.93 -0.56 -35.07
N LEU A 106 28.99 0.17 -35.68
CA LEU A 106 29.00 0.46 -37.12
C LEU A 106 30.24 1.25 -37.55
N HIS A 107 30.73 2.14 -36.69
CA HIS A 107 31.93 2.95 -36.90
C HIS A 107 33.22 2.29 -36.36
N ASN A 108 33.18 0.99 -36.03
CA ASN A 108 34.33 0.20 -35.55
C ASN A 108 34.95 0.69 -34.23
N TYR A 109 34.17 1.34 -33.35
CA TYR A 109 34.59 1.59 -31.97
C TYR A 109 34.36 0.34 -31.12
N GLU A 110 35.37 -0.06 -30.35
CA GLU A 110 35.24 -1.17 -29.37
C GLU A 110 34.32 -0.79 -28.20
N ASP A 111 34.34 0.49 -27.81
CA ASP A 111 33.56 1.03 -26.70
C ASP A 111 32.87 2.34 -27.12
N TYR A 112 31.54 2.35 -27.00
CA TYR A 112 30.72 3.52 -27.33
C TYR A 112 31.08 4.74 -26.47
N ARG A 113 31.59 4.53 -25.25
CA ARG A 113 32.01 5.59 -24.32
C ARG A 113 33.19 6.42 -24.81
N GLN A 114 33.82 6.06 -25.93
CA GLN A 114 34.90 6.84 -26.54
C GLN A 114 34.42 7.71 -27.72
N MET A 115 33.18 7.53 -28.16
CA MET A 115 32.63 8.13 -29.37
C MET A 115 31.71 9.31 -29.01
N SER A 116 32.06 10.52 -29.46
CA SER A 116 31.20 11.69 -29.29
C SER A 116 30.11 11.71 -30.36
N VAL A 117 28.85 11.87 -29.94
CA VAL A 117 27.67 11.74 -30.81
C VAL A 117 26.71 12.91 -30.69
N LEU A 118 26.00 13.16 -31.77
CA LEU A 118 24.91 14.14 -31.86
C LEU A 118 23.65 13.43 -32.34
N PHE A 119 22.61 13.48 -31.51
CA PHE A 119 21.26 13.08 -31.86
C PHE A 119 20.46 14.30 -32.29
N GLU A 120 19.68 14.16 -33.35
CA GLU A 120 18.79 15.20 -33.87
C GLU A 120 17.40 14.60 -34.11
N GLN A 121 16.37 15.43 -33.89
CA GLN A 121 14.98 15.13 -34.26
C GLN A 121 14.48 13.78 -33.70
N VAL A 122 14.82 13.47 -32.46
CA VAL A 122 14.39 12.23 -31.80
C VAL A 122 12.90 12.35 -31.48
N GLN A 123 12.11 11.38 -31.91
CA GLN A 123 10.69 11.24 -31.61
C GLN A 123 10.43 9.90 -30.94
N ILE A 124 9.72 9.94 -29.82
CA ILE A 124 9.33 8.78 -29.03
C ILE A 124 7.83 8.59 -29.24
N HIS A 125 7.47 7.56 -29.99
CA HIS A 125 6.09 7.26 -30.37
C HIS A 125 5.35 6.51 -29.26
N ARG A 126 6.07 5.68 -28.49
CA ARG A 126 5.47 4.81 -27.48
C ARG A 126 6.43 4.51 -26.33
N ALA A 127 5.93 4.53 -25.10
CA ALA A 127 6.63 4.02 -23.93
C ALA A 127 6.56 2.49 -23.86
N THR A 128 7.65 1.84 -23.49
CA THR A 128 7.72 0.37 -23.32
C THR A 128 7.68 0.03 -21.84
N ILE A 129 6.81 -0.92 -21.47
CA ILE A 129 6.67 -1.39 -20.08
C ILE A 129 7.59 -2.58 -19.88
N CYS A 130 8.44 -2.53 -18.86
CA CYS A 130 9.35 -3.61 -18.50
C CYS A 130 8.84 -4.41 -17.30
N SER A 131 9.22 -5.69 -17.23
CA SER A 131 8.96 -6.55 -16.07
C SER A 131 10.21 -7.39 -15.73
N LEU A 132 10.29 -7.85 -14.48
CA LEU A 132 11.35 -8.77 -14.03
C LEU A 132 11.22 -10.16 -14.68
N THR A 133 9.99 -10.55 -15.05
CA THR A 133 9.70 -11.89 -15.56
C THR A 133 10.07 -12.06 -17.02
N ASN A 134 9.97 -11.00 -17.82
CA ASN A 134 10.03 -11.08 -19.27
C ASN A 134 11.18 -10.23 -19.80
N LYS A 135 11.96 -10.82 -20.70
CA LYS A 135 12.99 -10.09 -21.43
C LYS A 135 12.39 -9.35 -22.61
N ILE A 136 12.89 -8.15 -22.86
CA ILE A 136 12.45 -7.31 -23.98
C ILE A 136 13.54 -7.32 -25.05
N ILE A 137 13.14 -7.41 -26.32
CA ILE A 137 14.06 -7.38 -27.44
C ILE A 137 13.78 -6.12 -28.26
N PHE A 138 14.81 -5.28 -28.40
CA PHE A 138 14.81 -4.14 -29.30
C PHE A 138 15.68 -4.43 -30.51
N TYR A 139 15.18 -4.05 -31.69
CA TYR A 139 15.95 -4.03 -32.92
C TYR A 139 16.24 -2.58 -33.27
N VAL A 140 17.52 -2.23 -33.38
CA VAL A 140 17.95 -0.89 -33.77
C VAL A 140 18.47 -0.96 -35.20
N ASN A 141 17.84 -0.20 -36.08
CA ASN A 141 18.27 -0.04 -37.46
C ASN A 141 18.86 1.35 -37.64
N ILE A 142 20.04 1.46 -38.27
CA ILE A 142 20.65 2.75 -38.60
C ILE A 142 21.00 2.76 -40.09
N LEU A 143 20.50 3.77 -40.81
CA LEU A 143 20.85 4.02 -42.20
C LEU A 143 22.23 4.69 -42.29
N PRO A 144 23.25 4.04 -42.90
CA PRO A 144 24.62 4.56 -42.90
C PRO A 144 24.82 5.88 -43.65
N THR A 145 23.92 6.20 -44.59
CA THR A 145 24.08 7.34 -45.51
C THR A 145 23.80 8.69 -44.84
N ASN A 146 22.75 8.75 -44.03
CA ASN A 146 22.29 9.98 -43.37
C ASN A 146 22.25 9.85 -41.85
N GLY A 147 22.46 8.66 -41.28
CA GLY A 147 22.40 8.41 -39.84
C GLY A 147 20.98 8.36 -39.26
N THR A 148 19.93 8.28 -40.10
CA THR A 148 18.57 8.10 -39.57
C THR A 148 18.43 6.72 -38.96
N PHE A 149 17.84 6.66 -37.76
CA PHE A 149 17.64 5.42 -37.03
C PHE A 149 16.18 5.22 -36.67
N GLU A 150 15.83 3.95 -36.50
CA GLU A 150 14.56 3.51 -35.94
C GLU A 150 14.82 2.40 -34.92
N ILE A 151 14.03 2.38 -33.86
CA ILE A 151 14.01 1.30 -32.88
C ILE A 151 12.66 0.60 -32.99
N ILE A 152 12.72 -0.72 -33.07
CA ILE A 152 11.56 -1.59 -33.26
C ILE A 152 11.45 -2.55 -32.07
N GLU A 153 10.25 -2.65 -31.52
CA GLU A 153 9.84 -3.63 -30.51
C GLU A 153 8.59 -4.35 -31.03
N ASN A 154 8.58 -5.69 -31.04
CA ASN A 154 7.44 -6.49 -31.50
C ASN A 154 6.86 -6.03 -32.85
N ASN A 155 7.73 -5.76 -33.83
CA ASN A 155 7.40 -5.24 -35.17
C ASN A 155 6.72 -3.86 -35.20
N THR A 156 6.79 -3.09 -34.11
CA THR A 156 6.29 -1.72 -34.04
C THR A 156 7.43 -0.74 -33.81
N ILE A 157 7.42 0.37 -34.53
CA ILE A 157 8.41 1.45 -34.35
C ILE A 157 8.07 2.20 -33.06
N ILE A 158 9.05 2.30 -32.17
CA ILE A 158 8.89 2.98 -30.87
C ILE A 158 9.61 4.32 -30.82
N VAL A 159 10.77 4.44 -31.49
CA VAL A 159 11.58 5.65 -31.52
C VAL A 159 12.19 5.83 -32.91
N THR A 160 12.23 7.07 -33.37
CA THR A 160 12.89 7.46 -34.62
C THR A 160 13.76 8.69 -34.39
N GLY A 161 14.81 8.88 -35.17
CA GLY A 161 15.61 10.09 -35.13
C GLY A 161 16.80 10.03 -36.07
N ARG A 162 17.78 10.91 -35.84
CA ARG A 162 19.05 10.92 -36.58
C ARG A 162 20.22 10.95 -35.60
N ILE A 163 21.28 10.19 -35.91
CA ILE A 163 22.54 10.20 -35.18
C ILE A 163 23.69 10.56 -36.12
N SER A 164 24.65 11.33 -35.63
CA SER A 164 25.87 11.70 -36.36
C SER A 164 27.07 11.85 -35.43
N LEU A 165 28.28 11.85 -36.00
CA LEU A 165 29.52 12.12 -35.26
C LEU A 165 29.62 13.59 -34.86
N SER A 166 29.99 13.85 -33.59
CA SER A 166 30.06 15.21 -33.04
C SER A 166 31.46 15.87 -33.14
N GLU A 167 32.47 15.20 -33.73
CA GLU A 167 33.89 15.57 -33.62
C GLU A 167 34.26 16.99 -34.15
N GLN A 168 33.40 17.63 -34.94
CA GLN A 168 33.69 18.91 -35.60
C GLN A 168 33.14 20.16 -34.89
N LEU A 169 32.27 20.01 -33.90
CA LEU A 169 31.68 21.13 -33.18
C LEU A 169 32.39 21.28 -31.83
N LYS A 170 32.79 22.50 -31.43
CA LYS A 170 33.20 22.73 -30.03
C LYS A 170 31.93 22.79 -29.17
N MET A 171 31.93 22.18 -27.98
CA MET A 171 30.82 22.42 -27.03
C MET A 171 30.72 23.92 -26.76
N GLN A 172 29.51 24.43 -26.58
CA GLN A 172 29.36 25.82 -26.21
C GLN A 172 29.96 25.97 -24.81
N LYS A 173 31.05 26.73 -24.70
CA LYS A 173 31.63 27.08 -23.41
C LYS A 173 30.67 28.04 -22.72
N PHE A 174 29.66 27.50 -22.04
CA PHE A 174 28.78 28.33 -21.25
C PHE A 174 29.51 28.68 -19.95
N HIS A 175 29.88 29.95 -19.82
CA HIS A 175 30.47 30.51 -18.62
C HIS A 175 29.45 31.43 -17.96
N LYS A 176 28.34 30.89 -17.46
CA LYS A 176 27.69 31.53 -16.32
C LYS A 176 28.22 30.87 -15.06
N GLN A 177 29.19 31.52 -14.43
CA GLN A 177 29.54 31.28 -13.04
C GLN A 177 28.37 31.77 -12.18
N ILE A 178 27.25 31.05 -12.17
CA ILE A 178 26.25 31.22 -11.11
C ILE A 178 26.88 30.56 -9.90
N LYS A 179 27.48 31.36 -9.04
CA LYS A 179 27.85 30.89 -7.70
C LYS A 179 26.55 30.49 -7.00
N PHE A 180 26.57 29.39 -6.26
CA PHE A 180 25.50 29.12 -5.30
C PHE A 180 25.41 30.34 -4.39
N ASP A 181 24.35 31.12 -4.51
CA ASP A 181 24.00 32.08 -3.49
C ASP A 181 23.51 31.26 -2.29
N ASP A 182 24.34 31.17 -1.24
CA ASP A 182 24.01 30.52 0.04
C ASP A 182 22.73 31.09 0.68
N THR A 183 22.20 32.20 0.16
CA THR A 183 20.95 32.83 0.58
C THR A 183 19.70 32.12 0.05
N ASN A 184 19.81 31.34 -1.03
CA ASN A 184 18.71 30.59 -1.62
C ASN A 184 18.67 29.16 -1.05
N LYS A 185 17.55 28.79 -0.44
CA LYS A 185 17.31 27.42 0.05
C LYS A 185 17.20 26.47 -1.15
N ASN A 186 18.23 25.67 -1.39
CA ASN A 186 18.19 24.60 -2.41
C ASN A 186 17.34 23.43 -1.92
N LEU A 187 16.60 22.82 -2.85
CA LEU A 187 15.90 21.57 -2.63
C LEU A 187 16.90 20.42 -2.55
N GLN A 188 16.76 19.59 -1.53
CA GLN A 188 17.59 18.40 -1.33
C GLN A 188 16.99 17.20 -2.06
N THR A 189 17.81 16.17 -2.33
CA THR A 189 17.40 14.93 -3.00
C THR A 189 16.05 14.39 -2.48
N ASN A 190 15.84 14.31 -1.16
CA ASN A 190 14.61 13.73 -0.61
C ASN A 190 13.37 14.60 -0.86
N GLU A 191 13.51 15.92 -0.90
CA GLU A 191 12.40 16.85 -1.14
C GLU A 191 11.96 16.78 -2.60
N ILE A 192 12.93 16.76 -3.52
CA ILE A 192 12.72 16.64 -4.96
C ILE A 192 11.98 15.34 -5.29
N TYR A 193 12.52 14.20 -4.82
CA TYR A 193 11.93 12.90 -5.14
C TYR A 193 10.62 12.62 -4.38
N ARG A 194 10.35 13.32 -3.26
CA ARG A 194 9.04 13.30 -2.62
C ARG A 194 7.99 14.01 -3.47
N ASP A 195 8.31 15.17 -4.02
CA ASP A 195 7.43 15.90 -4.94
C ASP A 195 7.17 15.11 -6.23
N PHE A 196 8.21 14.53 -6.83
CA PHE A 196 8.06 13.60 -7.96
C PHE A 196 7.13 12.43 -7.65
N ASN A 197 7.25 11.81 -6.47
CA ASN A 197 6.37 10.71 -6.06
C ASN A 197 4.89 11.15 -5.95
N LEU A 198 4.62 12.37 -5.44
CA LEU A 198 3.26 12.92 -5.40
C LEU A 198 2.66 13.06 -6.82
N ARG A 199 3.48 13.48 -7.78
CA ARG A 199 3.09 13.61 -9.21
C ARG A 199 2.93 12.26 -9.92
N GLY A 200 3.51 11.19 -9.38
CA GLY A 200 3.43 9.82 -9.91
C GLY A 200 4.75 9.27 -10.46
N TYR A 201 5.86 9.97 -10.29
CA TYR A 201 7.19 9.47 -10.63
C TYR A 201 7.80 8.78 -9.40
N GLU A 202 7.86 7.45 -9.45
CA GLU A 202 8.30 6.57 -8.36
C GLU A 202 9.79 6.20 -8.53
N TYR A 203 10.64 7.19 -8.86
CA TYR A 203 12.06 6.98 -9.12
C TYR A 203 12.80 6.38 -7.91
N SER A 204 13.65 5.39 -8.16
CA SER A 204 14.48 4.72 -7.14
C SER A 204 15.85 4.32 -7.69
N GLY A 205 16.77 3.93 -6.79
CA GLY A 205 18.13 3.52 -7.17
C GLY A 205 18.92 4.62 -7.89
N LEU A 206 19.57 4.26 -9.00
CA LEU A 206 20.41 5.18 -9.79
C LEU A 206 19.61 6.34 -10.41
N PHE A 207 18.31 6.16 -10.63
CA PHE A 207 17.43 7.21 -11.17
C PHE A 207 17.12 8.31 -10.15
N ARG A 208 17.55 8.17 -8.88
CA ARG A 208 17.56 9.25 -7.89
C ARG A 208 18.86 10.06 -7.92
N GLY A 209 19.23 10.53 -9.11
CA GLY A 209 20.52 11.18 -9.38
C GLY A 209 20.60 12.68 -9.08
N ILE A 210 19.48 13.39 -8.88
CA ILE A 210 19.53 14.83 -8.55
C ILE A 210 19.96 14.99 -7.08
N ASN A 211 21.17 15.53 -6.86
CA ASN A 211 21.72 15.73 -5.53
C ASN A 211 21.03 16.91 -4.83
N GLN A 212 21.11 18.08 -5.47
CA GLN A 212 20.50 19.33 -5.01
C GLN A 212 20.17 20.20 -6.22
N ILE A 213 19.16 21.05 -6.09
CA ILE A 213 18.79 22.01 -7.12
C ILE A 213 18.12 23.25 -6.51
N ASN A 214 18.25 24.40 -7.14
CA ASN A 214 17.50 25.58 -6.73
C ASN A 214 15.99 25.41 -6.97
N ILE A 215 15.18 26.22 -6.27
CA ILE A 215 13.71 26.15 -6.35
C ILE A 215 13.19 26.39 -7.77
N ASP A 216 13.87 27.25 -8.53
CA ASP A 216 13.48 27.59 -9.90
C ASP A 216 13.89 26.51 -10.93
N GLY A 217 14.65 25.50 -10.54
CA GLY A 217 15.11 24.42 -11.42
C GLY A 217 16.18 24.80 -12.45
N THR A 218 16.71 26.03 -12.39
CA THR A 218 17.70 26.54 -13.36
C THR A 218 19.13 26.08 -13.10
N TYR A 219 19.48 25.69 -11.87
CA TYR A 219 20.84 25.29 -11.52
C TYR A 219 20.88 24.30 -10.34
N GLY A 220 21.73 23.29 -10.44
CA GLY A 220 21.90 22.28 -9.39
C GLY A 220 23.10 21.36 -9.62
N GLU A 221 23.06 20.19 -8.99
CA GLU A 221 24.08 19.15 -9.08
C GLU A 221 23.46 17.77 -9.28
N LEU A 222 24.03 17.01 -10.21
CA LEU A 222 23.66 15.64 -10.55
C LEU A 222 24.78 14.68 -10.14
N LYS A 223 24.41 13.49 -9.65
CA LYS A 223 25.35 12.41 -9.29
C LYS A 223 25.71 11.58 -10.51
N TRP A 224 27.00 11.37 -10.73
CA TRP A 224 27.51 10.45 -11.74
C TRP A 224 27.82 9.09 -11.12
N ASN A 225 27.10 8.05 -11.54
CA ASN A 225 27.25 6.68 -11.05
C ASN A 225 27.79 5.72 -12.13
N ASN A 226 28.54 6.25 -13.11
CA ASN A 226 29.05 5.48 -14.26
C ASN A 226 27.96 4.81 -15.12
N ASP A 227 26.76 5.39 -15.14
CA ASP A 227 25.64 4.92 -15.95
C ASP A 227 25.03 6.08 -16.75
N TRP A 228 25.20 6.05 -18.07
CA TRP A 228 24.72 7.09 -18.97
C TRP A 228 23.19 7.17 -19.03
N ILE A 229 22.50 6.03 -18.88
CA ILE A 229 21.04 5.98 -18.97
C ILE A 229 20.41 6.80 -17.84
N SER A 230 20.75 6.49 -16.59
CA SER A 230 20.25 7.20 -15.41
C SER A 230 20.74 8.64 -15.36
N TYR A 231 21.99 8.91 -15.73
CA TYR A 231 22.51 10.29 -15.69
C TYR A 231 21.77 11.21 -16.68
N ILE A 232 21.64 10.80 -17.94
CA ILE A 232 20.89 11.61 -18.92
C ILE A 232 19.42 11.70 -18.49
N ASP A 233 18.86 10.64 -17.90
CA ASP A 233 17.47 10.68 -17.43
C ASP A 233 17.31 11.70 -16.31
N THR A 234 18.27 11.83 -15.41
CA THR A 234 18.21 12.87 -14.37
C THR A 234 18.27 14.27 -14.95
N MET A 235 18.90 14.49 -16.11
CA MET A 235 18.80 15.76 -16.84
C MET A 235 17.40 16.01 -17.40
N LEU A 236 16.71 14.96 -17.87
CA LEU A 236 15.29 15.05 -18.26
C LEU A 236 14.42 15.36 -17.04
N GLN A 237 14.69 14.72 -15.89
CA GLN A 237 14.00 14.96 -14.63
C GLN A 237 14.11 16.42 -14.17
N VAL A 238 15.28 17.06 -14.36
CA VAL A 238 15.44 18.49 -14.01
C VAL A 238 14.42 19.37 -14.73
N HIS A 239 14.13 19.09 -16.00
CA HIS A 239 13.09 19.81 -16.74
C HIS A 239 11.68 19.60 -16.16
N LEU A 240 11.43 18.45 -15.53
CA LEU A 240 10.14 18.13 -14.93
C LEU A 240 9.88 18.86 -13.61
N ILE A 241 10.90 19.44 -12.96
CA ILE A 241 10.76 20.11 -11.66
C ILE A 241 9.75 21.26 -11.73
N THR A 242 9.86 22.10 -12.75
CA THR A 242 8.97 23.24 -12.99
C THR A 242 7.63 22.85 -13.63
N SER A 243 7.50 21.60 -14.09
CA SER A 243 6.28 21.12 -14.75
C SER A 243 5.18 20.76 -13.74
N GLN A 244 3.92 20.89 -14.14
CA GLN A 244 2.78 20.47 -13.33
C GLN A 244 2.23 19.13 -13.83
N GLY A 245 1.95 18.23 -12.90
CA GLY A 245 1.40 16.90 -13.18
C GLY A 245 2.40 15.89 -13.75
N LEU A 246 1.88 14.75 -14.20
CA LEU A 246 2.68 13.67 -14.78
C LEU A 246 2.87 13.93 -16.28
N GLN A 247 4.12 14.04 -16.72
CA GLN A 247 4.52 14.24 -18.12
C GLN A 247 5.59 13.24 -18.56
N LEU A 248 5.59 12.86 -19.83
CA LEU A 248 6.58 11.96 -20.43
C LEU A 248 7.27 12.61 -21.63
N PRO A 249 8.58 12.37 -21.85
CA PRO A 249 9.29 12.83 -23.05
C PRO A 249 8.69 12.26 -24.33
N THR A 250 8.49 13.12 -25.33
CA THR A 250 7.97 12.74 -26.66
C THR A 250 8.89 13.16 -27.80
N ARG A 251 9.60 14.29 -27.65
CA ARG A 251 10.55 14.77 -28.65
C ARG A 251 11.78 15.37 -28.00
N ILE A 252 12.94 15.16 -28.61
CA ILE A 252 14.19 15.83 -28.30
C ILE A 252 14.73 16.38 -29.62
N ASP A 253 14.82 17.71 -29.74
CA ASP A 253 15.26 18.34 -30.97
C ASP A 253 16.75 18.10 -31.23
N SER A 254 17.59 18.23 -30.19
CA SER A 254 19.01 17.89 -30.27
C SER A 254 19.56 17.42 -28.92
N LEU A 255 20.34 16.33 -28.91
CA LEU A 255 21.11 15.88 -27.76
C LEU A 255 22.54 15.56 -28.19
N ARG A 256 23.50 16.25 -27.59
CA ARG A 256 24.92 16.08 -27.85
C ARG A 256 25.60 15.45 -26.64
N ILE A 257 26.48 14.47 -26.89
CA ILE A 257 27.24 13.76 -25.87
C ILE A 257 28.72 13.75 -26.25
N ASP A 258 29.56 14.30 -25.37
CA ASP A 258 31.01 14.24 -25.43
C ASP A 258 31.55 13.53 -24.17
N PRO A 259 31.87 12.23 -24.26
CA PRO A 259 32.32 11.46 -23.11
C PRO A 259 33.63 11.94 -22.50
N LYS A 260 34.56 12.43 -23.33
CA LYS A 260 35.88 12.87 -22.87
C LYS A 260 35.73 14.11 -21.99
N PHE A 261 35.01 15.11 -22.51
CA PHE A 261 34.73 16.33 -21.76
C PHE A 261 33.85 16.08 -20.52
N HIS A 262 32.91 15.12 -20.61
CA HIS A 262 32.11 14.73 -19.45
C HIS A 262 32.98 14.19 -18.30
N LEU A 263 33.91 13.26 -18.58
CA LEU A 263 34.80 12.71 -17.57
C LEU A 263 35.73 13.77 -16.94
N GLU A 264 36.18 14.74 -17.72
CA GLU A 264 36.97 15.88 -17.23
C GLU A 264 36.17 16.83 -16.33
N SER A 265 34.85 16.89 -16.51
CA SER A 265 33.96 17.82 -15.78
C SER A 265 33.48 17.26 -14.43
N ILE A 266 33.65 15.97 -14.17
CA ILE A 266 33.20 15.34 -12.92
C ILE A 266 34.09 15.79 -11.77
N SER A 267 33.47 16.23 -10.68
CA SER A 267 34.18 16.50 -9.44
C SER A 267 34.77 15.21 -8.86
N SER A 268 36.09 15.14 -8.66
CA SER A 268 36.75 13.94 -8.11
C SER A 268 36.36 13.64 -6.66
N LEU A 269 35.93 14.64 -5.90
CA LEU A 269 35.59 14.49 -4.47
C LEU A 269 34.17 13.94 -4.26
N THR A 270 33.19 14.47 -4.99
CA THR A 270 31.76 14.18 -4.78
C THR A 270 31.14 13.31 -5.88
N SER A 271 31.88 13.02 -6.97
CA SER A 271 31.35 12.33 -8.16
C SER A 271 30.06 12.98 -8.68
N THR A 272 29.99 14.31 -8.62
CA THR A 272 28.87 15.11 -9.10
C THR A 272 29.29 16.00 -10.27
N CYS A 273 28.29 16.45 -11.01
CA CYS A 273 28.42 17.42 -12.09
C CYS A 273 27.35 18.50 -11.90
N SER A 274 27.73 19.76 -12.10
CA SER A 274 26.76 20.85 -12.12
C SER A 274 25.80 20.70 -13.31
N VAL A 275 24.53 21.03 -13.11
CA VAL A 275 23.52 21.12 -14.16
C VAL A 275 23.02 22.55 -14.25
N TYR A 276 22.86 23.04 -15.48
CA TYR A 276 22.32 24.35 -15.79
C TYR A 276 21.19 24.23 -16.80
N VAL A 277 20.07 24.89 -16.53
CA VAL A 277 18.90 24.93 -17.40
C VAL A 277 18.53 26.36 -17.74
N ASP A 278 18.44 26.62 -19.04
CA ASP A 278 17.88 27.84 -19.60
C ASP A 278 16.52 27.51 -20.24
N TYR A 279 15.45 27.73 -19.48
CA TYR A 279 14.09 27.48 -19.94
C TYR A 279 13.67 28.34 -21.13
N TRP A 280 14.25 29.54 -21.30
CA TRP A 280 13.89 30.45 -22.40
C TRP A 280 14.37 29.91 -23.74
N ASN A 281 15.56 29.32 -23.74
CA ASN A 281 16.15 28.68 -24.90
C ASN A 281 15.91 27.16 -24.94
N SER A 282 15.18 26.60 -23.97
CA SER A 282 14.97 25.15 -23.83
C SER A 282 16.28 24.34 -23.84
N LEU A 283 17.31 24.87 -23.17
CA LEU A 283 18.64 24.26 -23.08
C LEU A 283 18.90 23.69 -21.69
N CYS A 284 19.53 22.53 -21.63
CA CYS A 284 20.02 21.91 -20.41
C CYS A 284 21.44 21.38 -20.63
N PHE A 285 22.35 21.75 -19.73
CA PHE A 285 23.78 21.44 -19.81
C PHE A 285 24.21 20.71 -18.55
N SER A 286 24.97 19.62 -18.70
CA SER A 286 25.66 19.02 -17.58
C SER A 286 26.87 18.19 -17.99
N GLY A 287 28.05 18.56 -17.48
CA GLY A 287 29.32 17.99 -17.92
C GLY A 287 29.46 18.08 -19.45
N GLY A 288 29.70 16.94 -20.11
CA GLY A 288 29.74 16.84 -21.57
C GLY A 288 28.44 16.50 -22.26
N ILE A 289 27.30 16.90 -21.70
CA ILE A 289 25.99 16.67 -22.29
C ILE A 289 25.28 18.00 -22.52
N GLU A 290 24.79 18.19 -23.74
CA GLU A 290 24.05 19.36 -24.21
C GLU A 290 22.68 18.87 -24.73
N LEU A 291 21.60 19.21 -24.02
CA LEU A 291 20.23 18.87 -24.39
C LEU A 291 19.51 20.15 -24.83
N PHE A 292 18.89 20.11 -26.01
CA PHE A 292 18.11 21.21 -26.58
C PHE A 292 16.73 20.72 -27.06
N GLY A 293 15.70 21.51 -26.75
CA GLY A 293 14.34 21.28 -27.27
C GLY A 293 13.72 19.98 -26.76
N LEU A 294 13.71 19.78 -25.44
CA LEU A 294 12.96 18.70 -24.81
C LEU A 294 11.46 19.04 -24.79
N HIS A 295 10.64 18.14 -25.32
CA HIS A 295 9.19 18.26 -25.30
C HIS A 295 8.57 17.10 -24.52
N CYS A 296 7.77 17.45 -23.51
CA CYS A 296 7.03 16.49 -22.69
C CYS A 296 5.52 16.68 -22.87
N THR A 297 4.77 15.58 -22.87
CA THR A 297 3.30 15.61 -22.93
C THR A 297 2.70 15.08 -21.64
N GLY A 298 1.64 15.73 -21.16
CA GLY A 298 0.91 15.31 -19.96
C GLY A 298 0.17 13.99 -20.16
N THR A 299 0.26 13.11 -19.16
CA THR A 299 -0.39 11.79 -19.13
C THR A 299 -1.36 11.72 -17.93
N SER A 300 -2.47 10.99 -18.07
CA SER A 300 -3.40 10.74 -16.97
C SER A 300 -2.77 9.80 -15.93
N LYS A 301 -2.77 10.21 -14.66
CA LYS A 301 -2.44 9.34 -13.53
C LYS A 301 -3.58 8.34 -13.31
N LYS A 302 -3.27 7.07 -12.99
CA LYS A 302 -4.29 6.14 -12.54
C LYS A 302 -4.84 6.59 -11.19
N ASN A 303 -6.16 6.78 -11.12
CA ASN A 303 -6.85 6.97 -9.86
C ASN A 303 -6.83 5.66 -9.07
N LYS A 304 -5.85 5.50 -8.18
CA LYS A 304 -5.95 4.57 -7.05
C LYS A 304 -6.96 5.18 -6.08
N GLN A 305 -8.26 5.03 -6.34
CA GLN A 305 -9.29 5.42 -5.39
C GLN A 305 -9.07 4.62 -4.10
N GLN A 306 -8.60 5.30 -3.06
CA GLN A 306 -8.71 4.78 -1.71
C GLN A 306 -10.16 5.04 -1.30
N ASN A 307 -10.88 3.97 -0.97
CA ASN A 307 -12.23 4.08 -0.42
C ASN A 307 -12.10 4.64 1.00
N THR A 308 -12.05 5.96 1.12
CA THR A 308 -12.09 6.65 2.41
C THR A 308 -13.52 6.65 2.91
N ILE A 309 -13.73 6.01 4.06
CA ILE A 309 -15.01 5.99 4.75
C ILE A 309 -15.03 7.19 5.71
N LEU A 310 -16.11 7.96 5.69
CA LEU A 310 -16.35 9.03 6.65
C LEU A 310 -17.42 8.57 7.63
N GLU A 311 -17.13 8.68 8.92
CA GLU A 311 -18.08 8.38 9.99
C GLU A 311 -18.31 9.63 10.83
N SER A 312 -19.56 9.85 11.23
CA SER A 312 -19.95 10.86 12.22
C SER A 312 -20.07 10.21 13.60
N TYR A 313 -19.66 10.92 14.65
CA TYR A 313 -19.77 10.44 16.04
C TYR A 313 -21.01 11.07 16.69
N LEU A 314 -22.01 10.26 17.03
CA LEU A 314 -23.33 10.73 17.46
C LEU A 314 -23.74 10.10 18.79
N PHE A 315 -24.20 10.93 19.73
CA PHE A 315 -24.79 10.45 20.97
C PHE A 315 -26.14 9.80 20.71
N VAL A 316 -26.33 8.60 21.23
CA VAL A 316 -27.58 7.85 21.11
C VAL A 316 -28.03 7.37 22.50
N PRO A 317 -29.21 7.81 22.98
CA PRO A 317 -29.79 7.34 24.23
C PRO A 317 -30.11 5.84 24.18
N PHE A 318 -29.98 5.13 25.30
CA PHE A 318 -30.36 3.71 25.39
C PHE A 318 -31.88 3.50 25.28
N ASP A 319 -32.66 4.38 25.91
CA ASP A 319 -34.12 4.29 26.00
C ASP A 319 -34.78 5.34 25.10
N ASN A 320 -34.69 5.18 23.78
CA ASN A 320 -35.34 6.07 22.79
C ASN A 320 -35.90 5.28 21.60
N GLU A 321 -37.17 5.47 21.28
CA GLU A 321 -37.86 4.71 20.22
C GLU A 321 -37.65 5.31 18.82
N ASN A 322 -37.30 6.59 18.70
CA ASN A 322 -37.24 7.30 17.41
C ASN A 322 -35.80 7.56 16.96
N ILE A 323 -35.10 6.52 16.50
CA ILE A 323 -33.74 6.63 15.94
C ILE A 323 -33.72 6.15 14.49
N ILE A 324 -33.01 6.89 13.66
CA ILE A 324 -32.73 6.52 12.26
C ILE A 324 -31.69 5.40 12.28
N ASN A 325 -31.92 4.31 11.54
CA ASN A 325 -31.06 3.11 11.49
C ASN A 325 -30.88 2.40 12.84
N GLU A 326 -31.99 1.94 13.42
CA GLU A 326 -32.02 1.21 14.69
C GLU A 326 -31.09 -0.01 14.73
N LEU A 327 -31.02 -0.77 13.63
CA LEU A 327 -30.18 -1.97 13.53
C LEU A 327 -28.70 -1.62 13.65
N GLU A 328 -28.18 -0.70 12.83
CA GLU A 328 -26.77 -0.27 12.85
C GLU A 328 -26.36 0.22 14.24
N THR A 329 -27.23 1.01 14.88
CA THR A 329 -27.01 1.50 16.26
C THR A 329 -26.80 0.35 17.24
N CYS A 330 -27.66 -0.69 17.18
CA CYS A 330 -27.52 -1.86 18.03
C CYS A 330 -26.23 -2.64 17.73
N LEU A 331 -25.87 -2.81 16.45
CA LEU A 331 -24.65 -3.50 16.05
C LEU A 331 -23.39 -2.74 16.54
N TYR A 332 -23.39 -1.41 16.50
CA TYR A 332 -22.30 -0.59 17.07
C TYR A 332 -22.20 -0.73 18.59
N LEU A 333 -23.32 -0.76 19.31
CA LEU A 333 -23.29 -1.00 20.76
C LEU A 333 -22.69 -2.36 21.09
N ILE A 334 -23.01 -3.39 20.30
CA ILE A 334 -22.42 -4.73 20.47
C ILE A 334 -20.91 -4.69 20.19
N LEU A 335 -20.47 -4.01 19.13
CA LEU A 335 -19.05 -3.79 18.83
C LEU A 335 -18.32 -3.05 19.93
N GLU A 336 -18.93 -1.99 20.47
CA GLU A 336 -18.34 -1.21 21.55
C GLU A 336 -18.09 -2.10 22.77
N ASN A 337 -18.94 -3.08 23.04
CA ASN A 337 -18.79 -3.95 24.20
C ASN A 337 -17.86 -5.16 23.94
N ASN A 338 -17.69 -5.57 22.68
CA ASN A 338 -16.84 -6.69 22.29
C ASN A 338 -15.45 -6.24 21.82
N LEU A 339 -14.39 -6.63 22.53
CA LEU A 339 -12.99 -6.34 22.16
C LEU A 339 -12.35 -7.41 21.28
N THR A 340 -13.12 -8.39 20.80
CA THR A 340 -12.58 -9.51 20.03
C THR A 340 -12.26 -9.12 18.58
N THR A 341 -11.15 -9.63 18.06
CA THR A 341 -10.78 -9.49 16.64
C THR A 341 -11.54 -10.47 15.74
N THR A 342 -12.10 -11.52 16.34
CA THR A 342 -12.92 -12.54 15.70
C THR A 342 -14.33 -12.44 16.29
N LEU A 343 -15.34 -12.21 15.44
CA LEU A 343 -16.72 -12.12 15.88
C LEU A 343 -17.49 -13.34 15.37
N SER A 344 -18.11 -14.07 16.29
CA SER A 344 -19.01 -15.18 15.98
C SER A 344 -20.46 -14.72 16.03
N LEU A 345 -21.17 -14.91 14.92
CA LEU A 345 -22.53 -14.41 14.69
C LEU A 345 -23.44 -15.57 14.29
N CYS A 346 -24.60 -15.67 14.93
CA CYS A 346 -25.68 -16.57 14.51
C CYS A 346 -26.95 -15.77 14.25
N GLN A 347 -27.53 -15.90 13.06
CA GLN A 347 -28.82 -15.29 12.73
C GLN A 347 -29.86 -16.36 12.43
N ILE A 348 -31.08 -16.13 12.93
CA ILE A 348 -32.24 -16.99 12.69
C ILE A 348 -33.26 -16.17 11.91
N GLY A 349 -33.53 -16.58 10.68
CA GLY A 349 -34.51 -15.94 9.79
C GLY A 349 -34.12 -14.57 9.25
N ASN A 350 -34.95 -14.07 8.32
CA ASN A 350 -34.81 -12.80 7.59
C ASN A 350 -33.50 -12.67 6.78
N GLU A 351 -33.46 -13.36 5.65
CA GLU A 351 -32.28 -13.46 4.76
C GLU A 351 -31.84 -12.12 4.17
N LYS A 352 -32.78 -11.20 3.91
CA LYS A 352 -32.49 -9.91 3.29
C LYS A 352 -31.54 -9.05 4.12
N LEU A 353 -31.65 -9.13 5.46
CA LEU A 353 -30.78 -8.37 6.38
C LEU A 353 -29.38 -8.99 6.54
N SER A 354 -29.20 -10.25 6.11
CA SER A 354 -27.93 -10.96 6.35
C SER A 354 -26.76 -10.31 5.62
N GLU A 355 -26.98 -9.83 4.39
CA GLU A 355 -25.96 -9.13 3.62
C GLU A 355 -25.62 -7.77 4.23
N GLU A 356 -26.61 -7.03 4.71
CA GLU A 356 -26.40 -5.73 5.37
C GLU A 356 -25.54 -5.89 6.63
N ILE A 357 -25.85 -6.87 7.47
CA ILE A 357 -25.12 -7.16 8.71
C ILE A 357 -23.70 -7.66 8.40
N PHE A 358 -23.55 -8.54 7.40
CA PHE A 358 -22.23 -9.03 6.97
C PHE A 358 -21.35 -7.89 6.44
N ASN A 359 -21.92 -7.03 5.58
CA ASN A 359 -21.21 -5.87 5.03
C ASN A 359 -20.82 -4.89 6.14
N PHE A 360 -21.71 -4.63 7.10
CA PHE A 360 -21.45 -3.78 8.25
C PHE A 360 -20.21 -4.24 9.02
N TYR A 361 -20.17 -5.50 9.47
CA TYR A 361 -19.05 -6.03 10.26
C TYR A 361 -17.77 -6.21 9.44
N SER A 362 -17.87 -6.57 8.17
CA SER A 362 -16.71 -6.74 7.29
C SER A 362 -15.99 -5.43 6.97
N GLN A 363 -16.68 -4.29 7.04
CA GLN A 363 -16.09 -2.96 6.85
C GLN A 363 -15.41 -2.43 8.11
N GLN A 364 -15.59 -3.06 9.28
CA GLN A 364 -15.03 -2.57 10.54
C GLN A 364 -13.54 -2.92 10.67
N PRO A 365 -12.66 -1.93 10.92
CA PRO A 365 -11.22 -2.17 11.02
C PRO A 365 -10.81 -3.02 12.24
N SER A 366 -11.67 -3.11 13.26
CA SER A 366 -11.42 -3.92 14.46
C SER A 366 -11.60 -5.43 14.24
N ILE A 367 -12.39 -5.84 13.26
CA ILE A 367 -12.71 -7.25 12.99
C ILE A 367 -11.81 -7.78 11.87
N LYS A 368 -11.06 -8.85 12.18
CA LYS A 368 -10.21 -9.56 11.21
C LYS A 368 -10.91 -10.75 10.58
N SER A 369 -11.77 -11.43 11.33
CA SER A 369 -12.55 -12.56 10.83
C SER A 369 -13.95 -12.56 11.42
N LEU A 370 -14.93 -12.83 10.55
CA LEU A 370 -16.34 -12.93 10.88
C LEU A 370 -16.80 -14.36 10.60
N GLU A 371 -17.17 -15.09 11.65
CA GLU A 371 -17.80 -16.41 11.54
C GLU A 371 -19.30 -16.22 11.58
N TYR A 372 -19.93 -16.18 10.40
CA TYR A 372 -21.36 -15.92 10.29
C TYR A 372 -22.12 -17.19 9.93
N THR A 373 -22.98 -17.63 10.83
CA THR A 373 -23.93 -18.73 10.61
C THR A 373 -25.35 -18.19 10.46
N LEU A 374 -26.02 -18.57 9.38
CA LEU A 374 -27.43 -18.22 9.12
C LEU A 374 -28.26 -19.51 9.15
N VAL A 375 -29.30 -19.50 10.00
CA VAL A 375 -30.24 -20.63 10.16
C VAL A 375 -31.47 -20.38 9.30
N THR A 376 -31.50 -21.02 8.13
CA THR A 376 -32.57 -20.90 7.13
C THR A 376 -32.82 -22.23 6.41
N SER A 377 -34.02 -22.38 5.85
CA SER A 377 -34.41 -23.53 5.02
C SER A 377 -34.23 -23.31 3.51
N LEU A 378 -33.75 -22.13 3.10
CA LEU A 378 -33.55 -21.78 1.69
C LEU A 378 -32.16 -22.21 1.20
N SER A 379 -32.10 -22.63 -0.07
CA SER A 379 -30.92 -23.21 -0.70
C SER A 379 -29.82 -22.18 -1.00
N ILE A 380 -28.58 -22.66 -0.98
CA ILE A 380 -27.27 -21.97 -1.04
C ILE A 380 -27.05 -20.94 -2.18
N ASP A 381 -27.87 -20.92 -3.23
CA ASP A 381 -27.52 -20.21 -4.48
C ASP A 381 -27.81 -18.69 -4.47
N GLU A 382 -28.59 -18.16 -3.52
CA GLU A 382 -28.98 -16.74 -3.49
C GLU A 382 -28.23 -15.89 -2.43
N ILE A 383 -27.50 -16.52 -1.50
CA ILE A 383 -26.89 -15.84 -0.36
C ILE A 383 -25.36 -15.86 -0.48
N ASN A 384 -24.72 -14.74 -0.14
CA ASN A 384 -23.27 -14.54 -0.19
C ASN A 384 -22.46 -15.78 0.26
N LYS A 385 -21.60 -16.34 -0.62
CA LYS A 385 -20.83 -17.60 -0.42
C LYS A 385 -19.95 -17.65 0.83
N LYS A 386 -19.81 -16.53 1.56
CA LYS A 386 -19.02 -16.40 2.79
C LYS A 386 -19.83 -16.64 4.08
N ILE A 387 -21.14 -16.85 3.98
CA ILE A 387 -22.03 -17.11 5.12
C ILE A 387 -22.29 -18.62 5.22
N ASN A 388 -22.09 -19.20 6.40
CA ASN A 388 -22.35 -20.62 6.64
C ASN A 388 -23.86 -20.85 6.85
N LEU A 389 -24.48 -21.65 6.00
CA LEU A 389 -25.90 -21.97 6.08
C LEU A 389 -26.13 -23.27 6.84
N VAL A 390 -27.07 -23.25 7.78
CA VAL A 390 -27.39 -24.40 8.62
C VAL A 390 -28.90 -24.55 8.75
N GLU A 391 -29.46 -25.72 8.43
CA GLU A 391 -30.92 -25.93 8.46
C GLU A 391 -31.52 -25.93 9.88
N ASN A 392 -30.76 -26.41 10.87
CA ASN A 392 -31.19 -26.46 12.26
C ASN A 392 -30.06 -26.08 13.22
N LEU A 393 -30.42 -25.44 14.34
CA LEU A 393 -29.48 -25.12 15.42
C LEU A 393 -28.77 -26.38 15.96
N SER A 394 -29.35 -27.58 15.80
CA SER A 394 -28.74 -28.89 16.13
C SER A 394 -27.44 -29.23 15.38
N SER A 395 -27.24 -28.71 14.17
CA SER A 395 -26.06 -29.02 13.34
C SER A 395 -24.88 -28.04 13.46
N THR A 396 -25.00 -26.99 14.27
CA THR A 396 -23.91 -26.00 14.43
C THR A 396 -22.77 -26.54 15.30
N THR A 397 -21.53 -26.53 14.77
CA THR A 397 -20.31 -27.03 15.44
C THR A 397 -19.65 -26.02 16.40
N THR A 398 -20.16 -24.79 16.51
CA THR A 398 -19.55 -23.72 17.30
C THR A 398 -20.04 -23.75 18.76
N THR A 399 -19.12 -23.88 19.71
CA THR A 399 -19.44 -24.09 21.14
C THR A 399 -19.86 -22.83 21.89
N THR A 400 -19.56 -21.62 21.40
CA THR A 400 -20.00 -20.34 21.98
C THR A 400 -20.09 -19.24 20.93
N ILE A 401 -21.15 -18.43 20.94
CA ILE A 401 -21.40 -17.35 19.96
C ILE A 401 -21.49 -15.99 20.66
N ASP A 402 -20.89 -14.95 20.07
CA ASP A 402 -20.83 -13.59 20.64
C ASP A 402 -22.13 -12.80 20.41
N LEU A 403 -22.77 -12.95 19.25
CA LEU A 403 -24.03 -12.31 18.90
C LEU A 403 -25.04 -13.29 18.30
N VAL A 404 -26.24 -13.34 18.86
CA VAL A 404 -27.38 -14.09 18.30
C VAL A 404 -28.46 -13.10 17.86
N ILE A 405 -28.85 -13.14 16.59
CA ILE A 405 -29.93 -12.32 16.03
C ILE A 405 -31.12 -13.23 15.77
N VAL A 406 -32.26 -12.93 16.38
CA VAL A 406 -33.49 -13.70 16.23
C VAL A 406 -34.54 -12.84 15.56
N ASN A 407 -34.88 -13.21 14.33
CA ASN A 407 -35.94 -12.58 13.55
C ASN A 407 -37.17 -13.49 13.48
N LYS A 408 -38.32 -12.90 13.14
CA LYS A 408 -39.56 -13.64 12.91
C LYS A 408 -39.35 -14.68 11.78
N THR A 409 -39.64 -15.94 12.08
CA THR A 409 -39.65 -17.05 11.11
C THR A 409 -41.08 -17.40 10.74
N GLU A 410 -41.30 -18.05 9.60
CA GLU A 410 -42.64 -18.46 9.15
C GLU A 410 -43.30 -19.47 10.10
N THR A 411 -42.50 -20.30 10.76
CA THR A 411 -42.96 -21.34 11.69
C THR A 411 -43.14 -20.83 13.13
N ASN A 412 -42.53 -19.71 13.50
CA ASN A 412 -42.61 -19.07 14.81
C ASN A 412 -42.24 -19.97 16.02
N THR A 413 -41.55 -21.09 15.77
CA THR A 413 -41.05 -22.03 16.79
C THR A 413 -39.56 -21.84 17.00
N TYR A 414 -39.14 -21.57 18.24
CA TYR A 414 -37.75 -21.29 18.61
C TYR A 414 -37.28 -22.18 19.76
N ASP A 415 -36.08 -22.74 19.67
CA ASP A 415 -35.44 -23.52 20.74
C ASP A 415 -34.73 -22.60 21.75
N TRP A 416 -35.52 -21.98 22.64
CA TRP A 416 -35.04 -20.96 23.59
C TRP A 416 -33.89 -21.43 24.48
N GLU A 417 -33.99 -22.64 25.06
CA GLU A 417 -32.95 -23.19 25.96
C GLU A 417 -31.60 -23.29 25.26
N LYS A 418 -31.61 -23.68 23.99
CA LYS A 418 -30.41 -23.82 23.19
C LYS A 418 -29.80 -22.47 22.83
N LEU A 419 -30.61 -21.48 22.44
CA LEU A 419 -30.13 -20.11 22.17
C LEU A 419 -29.44 -19.50 23.38
N PHE A 420 -30.02 -19.70 24.57
CA PHE A 420 -29.44 -19.21 25.81
C PHE A 420 -28.13 -19.94 26.17
N SER A 421 -28.00 -21.23 25.85
CA SER A 421 -26.75 -21.98 26.05
C SER A 421 -25.62 -21.58 25.11
N ILE A 422 -25.95 -21.27 23.84
CA ILE A 422 -24.97 -20.96 22.79
C ILE A 422 -24.37 -19.56 22.99
N CYS A 423 -25.17 -18.61 23.49
CA CYS A 423 -24.70 -17.26 23.77
C CYS A 423 -23.59 -17.28 24.84
N LYS A 424 -22.42 -16.74 24.50
CA LYS A 424 -21.26 -16.61 25.38
C LYS A 424 -21.57 -15.70 26.57
N SER A 425 -20.85 -15.86 27.69
CA SER A 425 -20.85 -14.88 28.78
C SER A 425 -20.39 -13.51 28.26
N ASN A 426 -21.10 -12.44 28.63
CA ASN A 426 -20.97 -11.09 28.07
C ASN A 426 -21.32 -10.95 26.58
N GLY A 427 -21.91 -11.99 25.96
CA GLY A 427 -22.49 -11.92 24.62
C GLY A 427 -23.87 -11.25 24.58
N PHE A 428 -24.39 -11.07 23.37
CA PHE A 428 -25.62 -10.32 23.12
C PHE A 428 -26.65 -11.14 22.33
N ILE A 429 -27.93 -10.87 22.58
CA ILE A 429 -29.05 -11.34 21.78
C ILE A 429 -29.86 -10.14 21.30
N LEU A 430 -30.08 -10.07 19.99
CA LEU A 430 -30.91 -9.05 19.35
C LEU A 430 -32.21 -9.70 18.87
N PHE A 431 -33.34 -9.25 19.41
CA PHE A 431 -34.68 -9.71 19.02
C PHE A 431 -35.36 -8.69 18.11
N SER A 432 -36.01 -9.15 17.05
CA SER A 432 -37.03 -8.34 16.37
C SER A 432 -38.28 -8.21 17.24
N SER A 433 -38.87 -7.00 17.31
CA SER A 433 -40.05 -6.68 18.13
C SER A 433 -41.27 -7.55 17.86
N ASP A 434 -41.35 -8.16 16.67
CA ASP A 434 -42.48 -8.97 16.23
C ASP A 434 -42.54 -10.37 16.88
N ILE A 435 -41.55 -10.70 17.73
CA ILE A 435 -41.44 -11.97 18.44
C ILE A 435 -41.99 -11.83 19.85
N ASN A 436 -42.70 -12.86 20.32
CA ASN A 436 -43.08 -12.95 21.73
C ASN A 436 -41.87 -13.37 22.59
N ILE A 437 -41.16 -12.37 23.14
CA ILE A 437 -39.91 -12.57 23.86
C ILE A 437 -40.18 -13.20 25.24
N PRO A 438 -39.56 -14.34 25.61
CA PRO A 438 -39.76 -14.99 26.90
C PRO A 438 -38.94 -14.29 28.00
N THR A 439 -39.36 -13.08 28.40
CA THR A 439 -38.65 -12.21 29.36
C THR A 439 -38.34 -12.89 30.70
N LYS A 440 -39.26 -13.70 31.22
CA LYS A 440 -39.06 -14.45 32.48
C LYS A 440 -37.92 -15.48 32.36
N GLN A 441 -37.84 -16.19 31.23
CA GLN A 441 -36.81 -17.21 30.99
C GLN A 441 -35.43 -16.58 30.73
N LEU A 442 -35.41 -15.41 30.06
CA LEU A 442 -34.20 -14.62 29.89
C LEU A 442 -33.63 -14.17 31.24
N GLN A 443 -34.47 -13.65 32.12
CA GLN A 443 -34.07 -13.24 33.46
C GLN A 443 -33.54 -14.41 34.30
N THR A 444 -34.15 -15.60 34.21
CA THR A 444 -33.63 -16.80 34.90
C THR A 444 -32.28 -17.28 34.37
N ASN A 445 -31.94 -16.94 33.11
CA ASN A 445 -30.66 -17.28 32.47
C ASN A 445 -29.65 -16.12 32.51
N ASN A 446 -29.81 -15.16 33.44
CA ASN A 446 -28.93 -14.02 33.66
C ASN A 446 -28.82 -13.04 32.47
N PHE A 447 -29.89 -12.86 31.71
CA PHE A 447 -29.96 -11.82 30.68
C PHE A 447 -30.59 -10.54 31.22
N ILE A 448 -30.00 -9.40 30.85
CA ILE A 448 -30.54 -8.06 31.13
C ILE A 448 -30.86 -7.34 29.81
N GLN A 449 -32.00 -6.66 29.79
CA GLN A 449 -32.42 -5.78 28.70
C GLN A 449 -31.64 -4.46 28.76
N ILE A 450 -30.98 -4.11 27.66
CA ILE A 450 -30.16 -2.88 27.56
C ILE A 450 -30.88 -1.80 26.77
N VAL A 451 -31.40 -2.16 25.60
CA VAL A 451 -31.99 -1.21 24.64
C VAL A 451 -33.35 -1.72 24.21
N THR A 452 -34.32 -0.82 24.19
CA THR A 452 -35.63 -1.04 23.60
C THR A 452 -35.84 -0.02 22.50
N ARG A 453 -35.96 -0.49 21.25
CA ARG A 453 -36.32 0.32 20.09
C ARG A 453 -37.68 -0.13 19.56
N LYS A 454 -38.19 0.60 18.55
CA LYS A 454 -39.44 0.27 17.90
C LYS A 454 -39.44 -1.13 17.28
N ASN A 455 -38.37 -1.48 16.56
CA ASN A 455 -38.29 -2.75 15.81
C ASN A 455 -37.36 -3.78 16.46
N TYR A 456 -36.54 -3.39 17.43
CA TYR A 456 -35.51 -4.26 18.00
C TYR A 456 -35.38 -4.14 19.52
N GLN A 457 -35.06 -5.24 20.18
CA GLN A 457 -34.69 -5.28 21.60
C GLN A 457 -33.34 -5.97 21.78
N LEU A 458 -32.42 -5.30 22.49
CA LEU A 458 -31.07 -5.81 22.75
C LEU A 458 -30.95 -6.29 24.20
N TRP A 459 -30.53 -7.54 24.34
CA TRP A 459 -30.30 -8.21 25.62
C TRP A 459 -28.84 -8.64 25.73
N LYS A 460 -28.25 -8.54 26.92
CA LYS A 460 -26.89 -9.00 27.20
C LYS A 460 -26.90 -10.10 28.25
N LYS A 461 -26.10 -11.14 28.03
CA LYS A 461 -25.86 -12.20 28.99
C LYS A 461 -24.81 -11.75 29.99
N LEU A 462 -25.14 -11.71 31.28
CA LEU A 462 -24.16 -11.35 32.30
C LEU A 462 -23.20 -12.51 32.57
N SER A 463 -21.94 -12.18 32.85
CA SER A 463 -20.99 -13.12 33.42
C SER A 463 -21.39 -13.50 34.85
N ASN A 464 -21.24 -14.77 35.21
CA ASN A 464 -21.42 -15.25 36.59
C ASN A 464 -20.20 -14.92 37.50
N GLU A 465 -19.21 -14.19 36.98
CA GLU A 465 -18.04 -13.78 37.73
C GLU A 465 -18.39 -12.62 38.67
N ASN A 466 -18.13 -12.82 39.97
CA ASN A 466 -18.30 -11.77 40.97
C ASN A 466 -17.08 -10.85 40.95
N PHE A 467 -17.18 -9.77 40.18
CA PHE A 467 -16.16 -8.74 40.16
C PHE A 467 -16.30 -7.79 41.35
N LYS A 468 -15.16 -7.37 41.91
CA LYS A 468 -15.12 -6.22 42.81
C LYS A 468 -14.99 -4.95 41.97
N ASP A 469 -15.99 -4.08 42.06
CA ASP A 469 -15.99 -2.79 41.35
C ASP A 469 -15.16 -1.74 42.12
N THR A 470 -14.21 -1.12 41.43
CA THR A 470 -13.40 0.00 41.93
C THR A 470 -13.66 1.23 41.07
N ILE A 471 -14.02 2.36 41.68
CA ILE A 471 -14.26 3.62 40.96
C ILE A 471 -13.01 4.48 41.03
N VAL A 472 -12.57 5.01 39.89
CA VAL A 472 -11.47 5.96 39.78
C VAL A 472 -12.03 7.24 39.18
N ASN A 473 -11.98 8.32 39.96
CA ASN A 473 -12.38 9.64 39.50
C ASN A 473 -11.26 10.25 38.64
N ILE A 474 -11.60 10.65 37.43
CA ILE A 474 -10.70 11.29 36.49
C ILE A 474 -10.82 12.80 36.66
N ASP A 475 -9.68 13.42 36.91
CA ASP A 475 -9.52 14.87 36.99
C ASP A 475 -8.50 15.33 35.94
N GLU A 476 -8.76 16.46 35.30
CA GLU A 476 -7.88 17.10 34.34
C GLU A 476 -6.70 17.83 35.01
N LYS A 477 -6.85 18.22 36.29
CA LYS A 477 -5.81 18.99 36.99
C LYS A 477 -4.76 18.08 37.64
N ASN A 478 -5.16 16.90 38.10
CA ASN A 478 -4.28 15.98 38.80
C ASN A 478 -4.29 14.59 38.15
N PHE A 479 -3.18 14.23 37.49
CA PHE A 479 -3.03 12.98 36.74
C PHE A 479 -2.60 11.77 37.59
N GLN A 480 -2.60 11.86 38.93
CA GLN A 480 -2.27 10.73 39.82
C GLN A 480 -3.16 9.49 39.60
N TRP A 481 -4.37 9.69 39.08
CA TRP A 481 -5.29 8.60 38.71
C TRP A 481 -4.70 7.67 37.64
N ILE A 482 -3.76 8.14 36.80
CA ILE A 482 -3.10 7.29 35.79
C ILE A 482 -2.28 6.19 36.47
N ASP A 483 -1.49 6.53 37.48
CA ASP A 483 -0.67 5.54 38.19
C ASP A 483 -1.54 4.62 39.05
N GLN A 484 -2.66 5.11 39.58
CA GLN A 484 -3.68 4.27 40.20
C GLN A 484 -4.23 3.24 39.22
N ILE A 485 -4.61 3.63 37.99
CA ILE A 485 -5.08 2.68 36.97
C ILE A 485 -4.00 1.65 36.63
N LYS A 486 -2.74 2.08 36.44
CA LYS A 486 -1.63 1.15 36.14
C LYS A 486 -1.46 0.11 37.25
N THR A 487 -1.47 0.54 38.51
CA THR A 487 -1.35 -0.40 39.65
C THR A 487 -2.53 -1.37 39.71
N LEU A 488 -3.76 -0.88 39.49
CA LEU A 488 -4.96 -1.71 39.46
C LEU A 488 -4.94 -2.73 38.31
N LEU A 489 -4.50 -2.33 37.11
CA LEU A 489 -4.37 -3.22 35.95
C LEU A 489 -3.25 -4.26 36.12
N SER A 490 -2.17 -3.92 36.84
CA SER A 490 -1.06 -4.84 37.11
C SER A 490 -1.40 -5.93 38.14
N ASN A 491 -2.40 -5.69 38.98
CA ASN A 491 -2.83 -6.64 40.00
C ASN A 491 -3.78 -7.67 39.39
N SER A 492 -3.42 -8.95 39.40
CA SER A 492 -4.19 -10.08 38.87
C SER A 492 -5.41 -10.48 39.73
N SER A 493 -6.17 -9.49 40.22
CA SER A 493 -7.42 -9.72 40.93
C SER A 493 -8.62 -9.48 40.00
N SER A 494 -9.72 -10.23 40.18
CA SER A 494 -10.99 -10.05 39.47
C SER A 494 -11.68 -8.72 39.85
N GLN A 495 -11.04 -7.60 39.52
CA GLN A 495 -11.53 -6.25 39.76
C GLN A 495 -11.97 -5.61 38.44
N ARG A 496 -13.17 -5.05 38.42
CA ARG A 496 -13.63 -4.17 37.33
C ARG A 496 -13.36 -2.72 37.74
N ILE A 497 -12.82 -1.94 36.83
CA ILE A 497 -12.41 -0.56 37.11
C ILE A 497 -13.34 0.37 36.35
N TRP A 498 -14.03 1.24 37.07
CA TRP A 498 -14.96 2.23 36.55
C TRP A 498 -14.31 3.60 36.54
N LEU A 499 -14.02 4.11 35.35
CA LEU A 499 -13.48 5.45 35.15
C LEU A 499 -14.63 6.45 35.12
N LEU A 500 -14.69 7.34 36.11
CA LEU A 500 -15.73 8.34 36.25
C LEU A 500 -15.19 9.73 35.89
N SER A 501 -15.81 10.41 34.93
CA SER A 501 -15.58 11.82 34.65
C SER A 501 -16.89 12.60 34.73
N ASN A 502 -16.86 13.73 35.44
CA ASN A 502 -18.01 14.64 35.61
C ASN A 502 -17.76 16.02 34.97
N GLN A 503 -16.93 16.06 33.93
CA GLN A 503 -16.53 17.29 33.24
C GLN A 503 -16.96 17.21 31.78
N ILE A 504 -17.54 18.29 31.26
CA ILE A 504 -18.07 18.36 29.88
C ILE A 504 -16.93 18.31 28.85
N ASP A 505 -15.81 18.99 29.13
CA ASP A 505 -14.69 19.18 28.20
C ASP A 505 -13.62 18.06 28.27
N ASN A 506 -13.99 16.88 28.76
CA ASN A 506 -13.04 15.80 29.01
C ASN A 506 -13.04 14.76 27.87
N GLY A 507 -11.88 14.60 27.22
CA GLY A 507 -11.63 13.60 26.16
C GLY A 507 -11.59 12.14 26.64
N ILE A 508 -12.26 11.80 27.75
CA ILE A 508 -12.21 10.49 28.42
C ILE A 508 -12.60 9.34 27.48
N ILE A 509 -13.56 9.53 26.58
CA ILE A 509 -14.03 8.48 25.67
C ILE A 509 -12.90 8.04 24.72
N GLY A 510 -12.19 9.00 24.13
CA GLY A 510 -11.04 8.71 23.27
C GLY A 510 -9.92 8.02 24.03
N PHE A 511 -9.61 8.50 25.24
CA PHE A 511 -8.61 7.91 26.11
C PHE A 511 -8.99 6.48 26.55
N PHE A 512 -10.25 6.26 26.93
CA PHE A 512 -10.79 4.95 27.33
C PHE A 512 -10.72 3.94 26.19
N ASN A 513 -11.03 4.36 24.96
CA ASN A 513 -10.94 3.51 23.77
C ASN A 513 -9.49 3.04 23.51
N CYS A 514 -8.49 3.89 23.79
CA CYS A 514 -7.08 3.49 23.77
C CYS A 514 -6.77 2.51 24.91
N LEU A 515 -7.13 2.84 26.16
CA LEU A 515 -6.85 1.99 27.32
C LEU A 515 -7.44 0.59 27.21
N ARG A 516 -8.61 0.44 26.60
CA ARG A 516 -9.24 -0.87 26.44
C ARG A 516 -8.47 -1.85 25.56
N ARG A 517 -7.53 -1.35 24.75
CA ARG A 517 -6.65 -2.18 23.91
C ARG A 517 -5.39 -2.65 24.64
N GLU A 518 -5.17 -2.18 25.87
CA GLU A 518 -4.06 -2.63 26.73
C GLU A 518 -4.40 -3.97 27.43
N PRO A 519 -3.39 -4.73 27.91
CA PRO A 519 -3.60 -5.92 28.71
C PRO A 519 -4.49 -5.64 29.93
N GLY A 520 -5.57 -6.42 30.10
CA GLY A 520 -6.55 -6.21 31.16
C GLY A 520 -7.63 -5.16 30.84
N GLY A 521 -7.56 -4.49 29.69
CA GLY A 521 -8.52 -3.46 29.26
C GLY A 521 -9.98 -3.93 29.18
N GLN A 522 -10.21 -5.23 29.05
CA GLN A 522 -11.55 -5.86 29.09
C GLN A 522 -12.29 -5.66 30.42
N LEU A 523 -11.58 -5.36 31.51
CA LEU A 523 -12.13 -5.10 32.84
C LEU A 523 -12.47 -3.62 33.08
N LEU A 524 -12.12 -2.73 32.15
CA LEU A 524 -12.37 -1.30 32.25
C LEU A 524 -13.80 -0.96 31.80
N ARG A 525 -14.43 -0.02 32.50
CA ARG A 525 -15.74 0.57 32.20
C ARG A 525 -15.64 2.08 32.32
N CYS A 526 -16.40 2.82 31.53
CA CYS A 526 -16.39 4.29 31.52
C CYS A 526 -17.78 4.84 31.87
N ILE A 527 -17.80 5.83 32.75
CA ILE A 527 -18.94 6.69 33.05
C ILE A 527 -18.51 8.12 32.79
N HIS A 528 -19.18 8.77 31.84
CA HIS A 528 -18.95 10.16 31.50
C HIS A 528 -20.24 10.95 31.67
N ILE A 529 -20.23 11.90 32.59
CA ILE A 529 -21.36 12.76 32.90
C ILE A 529 -21.06 14.13 32.26
N GLN A 530 -21.84 14.49 31.23
CA GLN A 530 -21.73 15.75 30.49
C GLN A 530 -22.74 16.80 30.99
N ASP A 531 -23.24 16.63 32.22
CA ASP A 531 -24.17 17.53 32.86
C ASP A 531 -23.62 17.91 34.24
N SER A 532 -23.18 19.16 34.38
CA SER A 532 -22.50 19.64 35.60
C SER A 532 -23.38 19.61 36.84
N GLU A 533 -24.70 19.61 36.68
CA GLU A 533 -25.64 19.59 37.80
C GLU A 533 -25.97 18.17 38.27
N TYR A 534 -25.63 17.16 37.47
CA TYR A 534 -25.96 15.78 37.76
C TYR A 534 -24.97 15.15 38.74
N VAL A 535 -25.49 14.64 39.85
CA VAL A 535 -24.72 13.86 40.84
C VAL A 535 -25.11 12.39 40.72
N LEU A 536 -24.11 11.54 40.49
CA LEU A 536 -24.32 10.10 40.36
C LEU A 536 -24.84 9.50 41.69
N ASN A 537 -26.06 9.01 41.67
CA ASN A 537 -26.68 8.31 42.81
C ASN A 537 -26.18 6.85 42.88
N GLU A 538 -25.99 6.31 44.09
CA GLU A 538 -25.64 4.90 44.31
C GLU A 538 -26.60 3.92 43.62
N ASN A 539 -27.90 4.23 43.58
CA ASN A 539 -28.88 3.39 42.89
C ASN A 539 -28.63 3.35 41.38
N VAL A 540 -28.28 4.50 40.79
CA VAL A 540 -27.96 4.60 39.35
C VAL A 540 -26.64 3.87 39.07
N LEU A 541 -25.63 4.06 39.92
CA LEU A 541 -24.38 3.32 39.83
C LEU A 541 -24.63 1.79 39.86
N LYS A 542 -25.48 1.30 40.77
CA LYS A 542 -25.88 -0.13 40.81
C LYS A 542 -26.56 -0.58 39.51
N THR A 543 -27.35 0.28 38.87
CA THR A 543 -27.95 -0.07 37.56
C THR A 543 -26.92 -0.10 36.43
N LEU A 544 -25.92 0.79 36.45
CA LEU A 544 -24.85 0.80 35.45
C LEU A 544 -23.93 -0.42 35.62
N THR A 545 -23.57 -0.75 36.87
CA THR A 545 -22.70 -1.89 37.17
C THR A 545 -23.36 -3.24 36.89
N THR A 546 -24.69 -3.31 37.00
CA THR A 546 -25.46 -4.51 36.60
C THR A 546 -25.58 -4.64 35.08
N ARG A 547 -25.78 -3.55 34.33
CA ARG A 547 -25.76 -3.57 32.85
C ARG A 547 -24.37 -3.91 32.27
N ASP A 548 -23.31 -3.53 32.98
CA ASP A 548 -21.92 -3.84 32.64
C ASP A 548 -21.49 -3.33 31.24
N LEU A 549 -22.03 -2.21 30.78
CA LEU A 549 -21.65 -1.64 29.48
C LEU A 549 -20.28 -0.97 29.54
N ALA A 550 -19.48 -1.15 28.49
CA ALA A 550 -18.16 -0.57 28.36
C ALA A 550 -18.18 0.96 28.51
N VAL A 551 -19.10 1.64 27.82
CA VAL A 551 -19.23 3.10 27.85
C VAL A 551 -20.65 3.46 28.29
N ASN A 552 -20.75 4.41 29.21
CA ASN A 552 -22.01 4.97 29.70
C ASN A 552 -21.86 6.48 29.74
N VAL A 553 -22.65 7.18 28.93
CA VAL A 553 -22.64 8.64 28.86
C VAL A 553 -23.97 9.18 29.33
N TYR A 554 -23.93 10.16 30.22
CA TYR A 554 -25.09 10.93 30.62
C TYR A 554 -25.06 12.30 29.94
N GLN A 555 -26.05 12.57 29.08
CA GLN A 555 -26.17 13.81 28.35
C GLN A 555 -27.64 14.20 28.22
N ASN A 556 -27.97 15.48 28.46
CA ASN A 556 -29.33 16.02 28.33
C ASN A 556 -30.41 15.23 29.10
N GLY A 557 -30.11 14.82 30.33
CA GLY A 557 -31.07 14.12 31.19
C GLY A 557 -31.18 12.60 30.95
N VAL A 558 -30.50 12.04 29.94
CA VAL A 558 -30.64 10.64 29.53
C VAL A 558 -29.29 9.91 29.45
N TRP A 559 -29.33 8.58 29.68
CA TRP A 559 -28.16 7.71 29.52
C TRP A 559 -28.10 7.13 28.10
N GLY A 560 -26.89 7.07 27.55
CA GLY A 560 -26.62 6.54 26.21
C GLY A 560 -25.16 6.21 25.98
N SER A 561 -24.80 6.04 24.72
CA SER A 561 -23.41 5.92 24.27
C SER A 561 -23.22 6.68 22.95
N TYR A 562 -21.96 6.88 22.56
CA TYR A 562 -21.64 7.45 21.25
C TYR A 562 -21.46 6.34 20.23
N ILE A 563 -22.16 6.44 19.11
CA ILE A 563 -21.99 5.53 17.98
C ILE A 563 -21.29 6.23 16.82
N HIS A 564 -20.58 5.45 16.03
CA HIS A 564 -20.13 5.88 14.72
C HIS A 564 -21.28 5.70 13.73
N ARG A 565 -21.48 6.63 12.80
CA ARG A 565 -22.46 6.50 11.73
C ARG A 565 -21.78 6.78 10.41
N HIS A 566 -21.78 5.79 9.53
CA HIS A 566 -21.32 5.92 8.16
C HIS A 566 -22.06 7.04 7.45
N LEU A 567 -21.30 8.04 7.00
CA LEU A 567 -21.77 9.04 6.06
C LEU A 567 -21.65 8.42 4.68
N ARG A 568 -22.77 8.31 3.97
CA ARG A 568 -22.77 7.82 2.59
C ARG A 568 -21.93 8.77 1.74
N THR A 569 -20.75 8.32 1.33
CA THR A 569 -19.85 9.02 0.42
C THR A 569 -20.08 8.64 -1.04
N SER A 570 -21.05 7.76 -1.33
CA SER A 570 -21.40 7.42 -2.71
C SER A 570 -22.05 8.61 -3.41
N ASN A 571 -21.49 8.97 -4.58
CA ASN A 571 -21.99 10.01 -5.48
C ASN A 571 -23.47 9.85 -5.87
N ASP A 572 -24.06 8.66 -5.68
CA ASP A 572 -25.43 8.36 -6.08
C ASP A 572 -26.50 8.98 -5.17
N SER A 573 -26.14 9.49 -3.98
CA SER A 573 -27.14 9.87 -2.96
C SER A 573 -27.11 11.30 -2.45
N THR A 574 -26.25 12.18 -2.98
CA THR A 574 -26.12 13.56 -2.47
C THR A 574 -26.01 14.61 -3.58
N TRP A 575 -26.86 14.51 -4.59
CA TRP A 575 -27.09 15.65 -5.49
C TRP A 575 -27.86 16.73 -4.73
N ILE A 576 -27.25 17.89 -4.59
CA ILE A 576 -27.86 19.07 -3.98
C ILE A 576 -28.15 20.05 -5.12
N GLU A 577 -29.37 20.57 -5.16
CA GLU A 577 -29.73 21.65 -6.09
C GLU A 577 -28.95 22.92 -5.70
N THR A 578 -28.22 23.49 -6.64
CA THR A 578 -27.38 24.67 -6.41
C THR A 578 -27.51 25.64 -7.57
N ASP A 579 -27.45 26.94 -7.28
CA ASP A 579 -27.60 27.99 -8.30
C ASP A 579 -26.39 28.08 -9.24
N ASN A 580 -25.21 27.65 -8.77
CA ASN A 580 -23.94 27.79 -9.49
C ASN A 580 -23.21 26.45 -9.55
N ALA A 581 -23.12 25.88 -10.76
CA ALA A 581 -22.38 24.66 -11.05
C ALA A 581 -21.64 24.74 -12.39
N HIS A 582 -20.61 23.91 -12.56
CA HIS A 582 -19.90 23.74 -13.83
C HIS A 582 -19.67 22.26 -14.12
N VAL A 583 -19.47 21.92 -15.39
CA VAL A 583 -19.21 20.55 -15.82
C VAL A 583 -17.70 20.28 -15.74
N ASN A 584 -17.33 19.12 -15.22
CA ASN A 584 -15.95 18.64 -15.21
C ASN A 584 -15.88 17.13 -15.50
N VAL A 585 -14.76 16.67 -16.02
CA VAL A 585 -14.46 15.25 -16.24
C VAL A 585 -13.54 14.80 -15.12
N LEU A 586 -14.05 13.99 -14.19
CA LEU A 586 -13.26 13.56 -13.02
C LEU A 586 -12.06 12.70 -13.42
N ASN A 587 -12.23 11.85 -14.44
CA ASN A 587 -11.22 10.95 -14.98
C ASN A 587 -10.95 11.30 -16.45
N ARG A 588 -9.87 12.03 -16.74
CA ARG A 588 -9.49 12.36 -18.13
C ARG A 588 -9.34 11.08 -18.96
N GLY A 589 -10.01 11.04 -20.11
CA GLY A 589 -10.04 9.87 -21.01
C GLY A 589 -11.26 8.96 -20.82
N ASP A 590 -12.04 9.15 -19.74
CA ASP A 590 -13.28 8.43 -19.48
C ASP A 590 -14.46 9.41 -19.46
N LEU A 591 -15.22 9.44 -20.56
CA LEU A 591 -16.37 10.32 -20.71
C LEU A 591 -17.52 10.00 -19.74
N SER A 592 -17.56 8.80 -19.15
CA SER A 592 -18.57 8.44 -18.14
C SER A 592 -18.36 9.18 -16.82
N SER A 593 -17.16 9.73 -16.60
CA SER A 593 -16.81 10.52 -15.42
C SER A 593 -17.18 12.01 -15.53
N LEU A 594 -17.86 12.39 -16.61
CA LEU A 594 -18.36 13.75 -16.83
C LEU A 594 -19.53 14.03 -15.88
N THR A 595 -19.35 15.02 -15.01
CA THR A 595 -20.30 15.31 -13.92
C THR A 595 -20.40 16.81 -13.65
N TRP A 596 -21.50 17.23 -13.02
CA TRP A 596 -21.66 18.60 -12.51
C TRP A 596 -20.97 18.73 -11.15
N LEU A 597 -20.19 19.80 -10.97
CA LEU A 597 -19.57 20.19 -9.72
C LEU A 597 -20.09 21.56 -9.29
N GLN A 598 -20.37 21.71 -8.00
CA GLN A 598 -20.73 23.00 -7.43
C GLN A 598 -19.58 24.00 -7.64
N SER A 599 -19.91 25.18 -8.15
CA SER A 599 -18.92 26.25 -8.35
C SER A 599 -18.66 26.98 -7.03
N PRO A 600 -17.40 27.35 -6.73
CA PRO A 600 -17.10 28.13 -5.54
C PRO A 600 -17.80 29.49 -5.61
N ILE A 601 -18.42 29.90 -4.50
CA ILE A 601 -19.02 31.23 -4.39
C ILE A 601 -17.88 32.22 -4.24
N ILE A 602 -17.55 32.95 -5.31
CA ILE A 602 -16.62 34.07 -5.24
C ILE A 602 -17.38 35.23 -4.60
N THR A 603 -17.31 35.34 -3.27
CA THR A 603 -17.72 36.56 -2.59
C THR A 603 -16.79 37.68 -3.03
N THR A 604 -17.31 38.64 -3.78
CA THR A 604 -16.62 39.90 -4.09
C THR A 604 -16.50 40.70 -2.80
N THR A 605 -15.40 40.51 -2.06
CA THR A 605 -14.99 41.40 -0.96
C THR A 605 -14.23 42.58 -1.50
#